data_AF-S4PWX4-F1
#
_entry.id   AF-S4PWX4-F1
#
_cell.length_a   1.000
_cell.length_b   1.000
_cell.length_c   1.000
_cell.angle_alpha   90.00
_cell.angle_beta   90.00
_cell.angle_gamma   90.00
#
_symmetry.space_group_name_H-M   'P 1'
#
loop_
_entity.id
_entity.type
_entity.pdbx_description
1 polymer ?
#
loop_
_entity_poly.entity_id
_entity_poly.type
_entity_poly.pdbx_seq_one_letter_code
_entity_poly.pdbx_strand_id
1 'polypeptide(L)'
;MMDGNDIIASESRRGGLSQGWIRISQIYQGLLDKWTPHIKSRWAGSILLIAIFILRIFLKQGWYIITYALGIYHLNLFIAFLTPKIDPAMDFDGEDDNGPALPTRATEEFRPFIRRLPEFKFWLSVTKSTIVGFFCTFIDAFNVPVFWPILVMYFITLFCITMKRQIKHMIKYRYLPFTHNKPKYRTVDSTMTGN
;
A
#
# COMPACT_ATOMS: atom_id res chain seq x y z
N MET A 1 -40.18 -10.69 32.28
CA MET A 1 -40.79 -10.14 31.06
C MET A 1 -40.00 -8.90 30.71
N MET A 2 -39.25 -8.90 29.60
CA MET A 2 -38.57 -7.71 29.10
C MET A 2 -39.59 -6.93 28.25
N ASP A 3 -39.88 -5.69 28.64
CA ASP A 3 -40.85 -4.85 27.96
C ASP A 3 -40.37 -4.47 26.55
N GLY A 4 -41.25 -4.56 25.56
CA GLY A 4 -40.95 -4.27 24.15
C GLY A 4 -40.45 -2.85 23.88
N ASN A 5 -40.51 -1.95 24.88
CA ASN A 5 -39.99 -0.59 24.82
C ASN A 5 -38.45 -0.53 24.87
N ASP A 6 -37.80 -1.51 25.51
CA ASP A 6 -36.33 -1.57 25.62
C ASP A 6 -35.65 -2.02 24.31
N ILE A 7 -36.36 -2.81 23.51
CA ILE A 7 -35.88 -3.31 22.21
C ILE A 7 -35.84 -2.15 21.19
N ILE A 8 -36.88 -1.32 21.15
CA ILE A 8 -37.00 -0.16 20.24
C ILE A 8 -35.96 0.93 20.59
N ALA A 9 -35.69 1.15 21.88
CA ALA A 9 -34.66 2.09 22.32
C ALA A 9 -33.24 1.67 21.92
N SER A 10 -32.98 0.36 21.80
CA SER A 10 -31.68 -0.18 21.40
C SER A 10 -31.41 -0.10 19.88
N GLU A 11 -32.45 -0.24 19.05
CA GLU A 11 -32.35 -0.06 17.58
C GLU A 11 -32.17 1.42 17.21
N SER A 12 -32.89 2.33 17.87
CA SER A 12 -32.80 3.78 17.63
C SER A 12 -31.40 4.34 17.94
N ARG A 13 -30.75 3.88 19.02
CA ARG A 13 -29.37 4.29 19.37
C ARG A 13 -28.31 3.78 18.39
N ARG A 14 -28.55 2.65 17.71
CA ARG A 14 -27.65 2.13 16.66
C ARG A 14 -27.78 2.89 15.34
N GLY A 15 -28.91 3.53 15.07
CA GLY A 15 -29.18 4.29 13.83
C GLY A 15 -28.51 5.65 13.75
N GLY A 16 -28.46 6.43 14.83
CA GLY A 16 -27.92 7.81 14.80
C GLY A 16 -26.41 7.90 14.57
N LEU A 17 -25.64 7.06 15.28
CA LEU A 17 -24.19 6.99 15.11
C LEU A 17 -23.83 6.37 13.75
N SER A 18 -24.49 5.27 13.36
CA SER A 18 -24.23 4.64 12.06
C SER A 18 -24.53 5.56 10.88
N GLN A 19 -25.61 6.34 10.93
CA GLN A 19 -25.93 7.34 9.90
C GLN A 19 -24.91 8.49 9.86
N GLY A 20 -24.43 8.97 11.01
CA GLY A 20 -23.34 9.95 11.08
C GLY A 20 -22.04 9.44 10.45
N TRP A 21 -21.65 8.20 10.76
CA TRP A 21 -20.49 7.54 10.18
C TRP A 21 -20.60 7.36 8.67
N ILE A 22 -21.78 6.99 8.17
CA ILE A 22 -22.03 6.85 6.72
C ILE A 22 -21.87 8.20 6.01
N ARG A 23 -22.43 9.28 6.55
CA ARG A 23 -22.30 10.63 5.96
C ARG A 23 -20.86 11.12 5.97
N ILE A 24 -20.12 10.91 7.06
CA ILE A 24 -18.69 11.25 7.15
C ILE A 24 -17.88 10.43 6.12
N SER A 25 -18.19 9.14 5.98
CA SER A 25 -17.55 8.27 4.98
C SER A 25 -17.78 8.76 3.56
N GLN A 26 -19.01 9.17 3.23
CA GLN A 26 -19.38 9.71 1.92
C GLN A 26 -18.69 11.06 1.62
N ILE A 27 -18.63 11.97 2.60
CA ILE A 27 -17.92 13.25 2.45
C ILE A 27 -16.42 13.01 2.26
N TYR A 28 -15.86 12.09 3.05
CA TYR A 28 -14.46 11.70 2.94
C TYR A 28 -14.15 11.09 1.57
N GLN A 29 -15.00 10.20 1.07
CA GLN A 29 -14.90 9.64 -0.29
C GLN A 29 -15.02 10.73 -1.36
N GLY A 30 -15.98 11.64 -1.25
CA GLY A 30 -16.14 12.74 -2.21
C GLY A 30 -14.95 13.71 -2.22
N LEU A 31 -14.35 13.97 -1.07
CA LEU A 31 -13.11 14.75 -0.99
C LEU A 31 -11.97 13.99 -1.65
N LEU A 32 -11.80 12.71 -1.33
CA LEU A 32 -10.77 11.85 -1.94
C LEU A 32 -10.89 11.79 -3.46
N ASP A 33 -12.10 11.70 -4.00
CA ASP A 33 -12.36 11.69 -5.44
C ASP A 33 -11.95 13.02 -6.10
N LYS A 34 -12.18 14.15 -5.41
CA LYS A 34 -11.75 15.47 -5.88
C LYS A 34 -10.23 15.65 -5.94
N TRP A 35 -9.47 15.02 -5.02
CA TRP A 35 -8.00 15.04 -5.00
C TRP A 35 -7.36 13.97 -5.90
N THR A 36 -8.15 13.03 -6.42
CA THR A 36 -7.68 11.91 -7.26
C THR A 36 -6.95 12.32 -8.56
N PRO A 37 -7.31 13.40 -9.27
CA PRO A 37 -6.62 13.76 -10.52
C PRO A 37 -5.29 14.48 -10.32
N HIS A 38 -5.05 15.11 -9.16
CA HIS A 38 -3.87 15.97 -8.95
C HIS A 38 -2.63 15.20 -8.48
N ILE A 39 -2.08 14.34 -9.34
CA ILE A 39 -0.95 13.47 -8.94
C ILE A 39 0.32 14.24 -8.57
N LYS A 40 0.72 15.24 -9.35
CA LYS A 40 1.95 16.01 -9.12
C LYS A 40 1.90 16.81 -7.82
N SER A 41 0.78 17.50 -7.57
CA SER A 41 0.59 18.33 -6.37
C SER A 41 0.58 17.48 -5.09
N ARG A 42 -0.09 16.33 -5.12
CA ARG A 42 -0.11 15.37 -4.01
C ARG A 42 1.29 14.91 -3.62
N TRP A 43 2.06 14.41 -4.58
CA TRP A 43 3.42 13.94 -4.32
C TRP A 43 4.36 15.07 -3.91
N ALA A 44 4.24 16.26 -4.50
CA ALA A 44 5.00 17.43 -4.08
C ALA A 44 4.72 17.78 -2.61
N GLY A 45 3.45 17.77 -2.19
CA GLY A 45 3.06 18.01 -0.80
C GLY A 45 3.61 16.94 0.17
N SER A 46 3.56 15.66 -0.20
CA SER A 46 4.11 14.59 0.64
C SER A 46 5.63 14.63 0.73
N ILE A 47 6.33 14.92 -0.37
CA ILE A 47 7.78 15.06 -0.37
C ILE A 47 8.19 16.25 0.50
N LEU A 48 7.48 17.38 0.38
CA LEU A 48 7.71 18.55 1.23
C LEU A 48 7.49 18.21 2.71
N LEU A 49 6.41 17.50 3.04
CA LEU A 49 6.12 17.08 4.42
C LEU A 49 7.21 16.16 4.98
N ILE A 50 7.66 15.17 4.20
CA ILE A 50 8.78 14.28 4.57
C ILE A 50 10.06 15.09 4.75
N ALA A 51 10.35 16.04 3.87
CA ALA A 51 11.53 16.91 3.97
C ALA A 51 11.51 17.74 5.25
N ILE A 52 10.37 18.34 5.61
CA ILE A 52 10.20 19.09 6.87
C ILE A 52 10.38 18.17 8.07
N PHE A 53 9.83 16.95 8.03
CA PHE A 53 10.03 15.95 9.09
C PHE A 53 11.51 15.59 9.26
N ILE A 54 12.20 15.26 8.17
CA ILE A 54 13.63 14.91 8.18
C ILE A 54 14.47 16.09 8.69
N LEU A 55 14.21 17.30 8.18
CA LEU A 55 14.90 18.53 8.60
C LEU A 55 14.76 18.74 10.11
N ARG A 56 13.55 18.55 10.65
CA ARG A 56 13.31 18.63 12.10
C ARG A 56 14.15 17.64 12.88
N ILE A 57 14.18 16.37 12.46
CA ILE A 57 14.96 15.32 13.14
C ILE A 57 16.46 15.66 13.13
N PHE A 58 16.99 16.16 12.02
CA PHE A 58 18.38 16.60 11.93
C PHE A 58 18.69 17.81 12.83
N LEU A 59 17.81 18.81 12.86
CA LEU A 59 17.99 20.01 13.69
C LEU A 59 17.90 19.72 15.20
N LYS A 60 16.99 18.81 15.59
CA LYS A 60 16.75 18.47 17.00
C LYS A 60 17.56 17.27 17.49
N GLN A 61 18.21 16.53 16.59
CA GLN A 61 19.04 15.36 16.87
C GLN A 61 18.39 14.35 17.84
N GLY A 62 17.11 14.04 17.63
CA GLY A 62 16.32 13.17 18.53
C GLY A 62 15.20 12.43 17.82
N TRP A 63 14.40 11.67 18.58
CA TRP A 63 13.26 10.87 18.06
C TRP A 63 13.65 9.87 16.95
N TYR A 64 14.82 9.25 17.09
CA TYR A 64 15.33 8.25 16.14
C TYR A 64 14.44 7.01 16.06
N ILE A 65 13.82 6.60 17.16
CA ILE A 65 12.89 5.45 17.19
C ILE A 65 11.65 5.73 16.34
N ILE A 66 11.08 6.93 16.44
CA ILE A 66 9.92 7.33 15.63
C ILE A 66 10.29 7.37 14.15
N THR A 67 11.45 7.94 13.83
CA THR A 67 11.98 7.97 12.46
C THR A 67 12.20 6.56 11.91
N TYR A 68 12.75 5.65 12.72
CA TYR A 68 12.98 4.26 12.36
C TYR A 68 11.66 3.50 12.13
N ALA A 69 10.70 3.61 13.05
CA ALA A 69 9.38 3.01 12.91
C ALA A 69 8.65 3.53 11.65
N LEU A 70 8.73 4.85 11.40
CA LEU A 70 8.19 5.46 10.19
C LEU A 70 8.88 4.91 8.94
N GLY A 71 10.21 4.79 8.95
CA GLY A 71 10.99 4.23 7.85
C GLY A 71 10.62 2.78 7.52
N ILE A 72 10.53 1.91 8.52
CA ILE A 72 10.08 0.51 8.33
C ILE A 72 8.66 0.48 7.78
N TYR A 73 7.76 1.32 8.29
CA TYR A 73 6.40 1.39 7.79
C TYR A 73 6.34 1.78 6.31
N HIS A 74 7.13 2.77 5.89
CA HIS A 74 7.25 3.16 4.48
C HIS A 74 7.82 2.04 3.62
N LEU A 75 8.84 1.32 4.13
CA LEU A 75 9.39 0.15 3.47
C LEU A 75 8.34 -0.95 3.30
N ASN A 76 7.56 -1.24 4.34
CA ASN A 76 6.48 -2.23 4.27
C ASN A 76 5.41 -1.82 3.25
N LEU A 77 5.06 -0.53 3.20
CA LEU A 77 4.11 -0.01 2.23
C LEU A 77 4.67 -0.10 0.80
N PHE A 78 5.97 0.12 0.63
CA PHE A 78 6.66 -0.03 -0.65
C PHE A 78 6.69 -1.49 -1.11
N ILE A 79 6.93 -2.43 -0.19
CA ILE A 79 6.81 -3.87 -0.44
C ILE A 79 5.38 -4.20 -0.88
N ALA A 80 4.36 -3.74 -0.14
CA ALA A 80 2.96 -3.98 -0.48
C ALA A 80 2.53 -3.34 -1.82
N PHE A 81 3.20 -2.27 -2.25
CA PHE A 81 3.02 -1.68 -3.57
C PHE A 81 3.63 -2.54 -4.68
N LEU A 82 4.78 -3.18 -4.42
CA LEU A 82 5.45 -4.08 -5.35
C LEU A 82 4.84 -5.48 -5.40
N THR A 83 4.27 -5.97 -4.30
CA THR A 83 3.62 -7.29 -4.23
C THR A 83 2.34 -7.30 -5.08
N PRO A 84 2.16 -8.26 -6.00
CA PRO A 84 0.94 -8.38 -6.79
C PRO A 84 -0.28 -8.65 -5.91
N LYS A 85 -1.48 -8.24 -6.35
CA LYS A 85 -2.73 -8.46 -5.58
C LYS A 85 -3.11 -9.93 -5.47
N ILE A 86 -2.73 -10.72 -6.46
CA ILE A 86 -2.84 -12.17 -6.50
C ILE A 86 -1.42 -12.66 -6.38
N ASP A 87 -1.09 -13.27 -5.25
CA ASP A 87 0.21 -13.87 -5.02
C ASP A 87 0.10 -15.39 -5.22
N PRO A 88 0.61 -15.95 -6.34
CA PRO A 88 0.72 -17.39 -6.53
C PRO A 88 1.62 -18.08 -5.50
N ALA A 89 2.37 -17.34 -4.66
CA ALA A 89 3.14 -17.92 -3.57
C ALA A 89 2.29 -18.27 -2.33
N MET A 90 1.07 -17.72 -2.18
CA MET A 90 0.13 -18.22 -1.16
C MET A 90 -0.40 -19.63 -1.49
N ASP A 91 -0.24 -20.08 -2.75
CA ASP A 91 -0.49 -21.47 -3.17
C ASP A 91 0.76 -22.37 -3.01
N PHE A 92 1.93 -21.82 -2.63
CA PHE A 92 3.20 -22.58 -2.59
C PHE A 92 3.93 -22.54 -1.24
N ASP A 93 3.60 -21.61 -0.33
CA ASP A 93 4.15 -21.60 1.04
C ASP A 93 3.28 -22.41 2.03
N GLY A 94 2.22 -23.07 1.56
CA GLY A 94 1.42 -24.03 2.32
C GLY A 94 1.56 -25.44 1.75
N GLU A 95 2.32 -26.27 2.46
CA GLU A 95 2.47 -27.72 2.24
C GLU A 95 3.24 -28.17 0.98
N ASP A 96 4.51 -28.52 1.20
CA ASP A 96 5.07 -29.76 0.63
C ASP A 96 4.11 -30.92 0.97
N ASP A 97 3.09 -31.19 0.15
CA ASP A 97 2.51 -32.53 -0.12
C ASP A 97 1.23 -32.41 -0.97
N ASN A 98 1.32 -32.45 -2.31
CA ASN A 98 0.31 -33.08 -3.18
C ASN A 98 0.71 -33.07 -4.67
N GLY A 99 1.22 -34.20 -5.14
CA GLY A 99 0.94 -34.75 -6.47
C GLY A 99 1.65 -34.13 -7.70
N PRO A 100 2.01 -34.95 -8.72
CA PRO A 100 2.60 -34.47 -9.96
C PRO A 100 1.56 -33.68 -10.77
N ALA A 101 1.65 -32.35 -10.73
CA ALA A 101 0.84 -31.49 -11.58
C ALA A 101 1.24 -31.66 -13.05
N LEU A 102 0.27 -32.06 -13.88
CA LEU A 102 0.46 -32.22 -15.33
C LEU A 102 0.92 -30.90 -15.97
N PRO A 103 1.87 -30.93 -16.93
CA PRO A 103 2.40 -29.73 -17.56
C PRO A 103 1.39 -29.16 -18.57
N THR A 104 0.49 -28.28 -18.14
CA THR A 104 -0.33 -27.48 -19.06
C THR A 104 0.45 -26.26 -19.54
N ARG A 105 1.39 -26.50 -20.46
CA ARG A 105 2.01 -25.48 -21.32
C ARG A 105 1.02 -25.09 -22.44
N ALA A 106 -0.02 -24.30 -22.20
CA ALA A 106 -0.85 -23.81 -23.34
C ALA A 106 -1.76 -22.59 -23.12
N THR A 107 -1.85 -21.99 -21.94
CA THR A 107 -2.65 -20.77 -21.76
C THR A 107 -1.96 -19.85 -20.76
N GLU A 108 -0.98 -19.08 -21.25
CA GLU A 108 -0.53 -17.86 -20.57
C GLU A 108 -1.69 -16.87 -20.58
N GLU A 109 -2.69 -17.10 -19.73
CA GLU A 109 -3.76 -16.14 -19.46
C GLU A 109 -3.11 -14.91 -18.85
N PHE A 110 -3.02 -13.86 -19.66
CA PHE A 110 -2.40 -12.59 -19.32
C PHE A 110 -3.22 -11.91 -18.22
N ARG A 111 -2.96 -12.23 -16.95
CA ARG A 111 -3.58 -11.54 -15.82
C ARG A 111 -3.01 -10.11 -15.78
N PRO A 112 -3.82 -9.06 -16.02
CA PRO A 112 -3.34 -7.69 -15.97
C PRO A 112 -2.72 -7.42 -14.60
N PHE A 113 -1.56 -6.77 -14.56
CA PHE A 113 -0.91 -6.36 -13.33
C PHE A 113 -1.78 -5.37 -12.55
N ILE A 114 -2.63 -5.90 -11.66
CA ILE A 114 -3.35 -5.10 -10.68
C ILE A 114 -2.47 -5.05 -9.45
N ARG A 115 -1.80 -3.91 -9.25
CA ARG A 115 -1.00 -3.65 -8.03
C ARG A 115 -1.91 -3.79 -6.81
N ARG A 116 -1.43 -4.43 -5.74
CA ARG A 116 -2.22 -4.68 -4.51
C ARG A 116 -2.65 -3.38 -3.83
N LEU A 117 -1.83 -2.35 -3.92
CA LEU A 117 -2.13 -1.00 -3.44
C LEU A 117 -2.24 -0.01 -4.63
N PRO A 118 -3.44 0.57 -4.86
CA PRO A 118 -3.58 1.72 -5.77
C PRO A 118 -2.64 2.85 -5.33
N GLU A 119 -1.99 3.53 -6.28
CA GLU A 119 -1.05 4.64 -6.01
C GLU A 119 -1.64 5.69 -5.08
N PHE A 120 -2.93 5.97 -5.21
CA PHE A 120 -3.62 6.90 -4.33
C PHE A 120 -3.67 6.44 -2.87
N LYS A 121 -3.90 5.15 -2.62
CA LYS A 121 -3.87 4.59 -1.25
C LYS A 121 -2.46 4.55 -0.71
N PHE A 122 -1.46 4.32 -1.56
CA PHE A 122 -0.05 4.42 -1.19
C PHE A 122 0.28 5.82 -0.70
N TRP A 123 0.00 6.83 -1.54
CA TRP A 123 0.23 8.22 -1.21
C TRP A 123 -0.45 8.64 0.09
N LEU A 124 -1.75 8.34 0.23
CA LEU A 124 -2.52 8.68 1.42
C LEU A 124 -1.96 8.03 2.69
N SER A 125 -1.53 6.77 2.59
CA SER A 125 -0.95 6.04 3.72
C SER A 125 0.41 6.59 4.12
N VAL A 126 1.25 6.97 3.15
CA VAL A 126 2.51 7.70 3.38
C VAL A 126 2.21 9.00 4.11
N THR A 127 1.40 9.89 3.53
CA THR A 127 1.08 11.21 4.10
C THR A 127 0.51 11.09 5.51
N LYS A 128 -0.48 10.21 5.73
CA LYS A 128 -1.09 10.00 7.05
C LYS A 128 -0.04 9.56 8.07
N SER A 129 0.80 8.58 7.73
CA SER A 129 1.82 8.09 8.65
C SER A 129 2.87 9.15 8.97
N THR A 130 3.30 9.95 7.98
CA THR A 130 4.25 11.06 8.18
C THR A 130 3.64 12.15 9.06
N ILE A 131 2.36 12.49 8.88
CA ILE A 131 1.67 13.45 9.76
C ILE A 131 1.65 12.93 11.20
N VAL A 132 1.26 11.67 11.41
CA VAL A 132 1.25 11.06 12.75
C VAL A 132 2.65 11.04 13.36
N GLY A 133 3.67 10.61 12.60
CA GLY A 133 5.06 10.62 13.04
C GLY A 133 5.54 12.03 13.39
N PHE A 134 5.20 13.03 12.59
CA PHE A 134 5.50 14.43 12.87
C PHE A 134 4.85 14.90 14.17
N PHE A 135 3.60 14.53 14.46
CA PHE A 135 2.98 14.84 15.74
C PHE A 135 3.63 14.11 16.91
N CYS A 136 4.01 12.84 16.74
CA CYS A 136 4.74 12.07 17.76
C CYS A 136 6.09 12.71 18.12
N THR A 137 6.74 13.42 17.19
CA THR A 137 8.01 14.13 17.49
C THR A 137 7.85 15.37 18.37
N PHE A 138 6.63 15.83 18.68
CA PHE A 138 6.40 16.87 19.70
C PHE A 138 6.27 16.33 21.11
N ILE A 139 6.14 15.01 21.26
CA ILE A 139 5.99 14.37 22.56
C ILE A 139 7.36 13.87 23.00
N ASP A 140 7.85 14.41 24.11
CA ASP A 140 9.18 14.08 24.64
C ASP A 140 9.29 12.64 25.16
N ALA A 141 8.16 12.00 25.51
CA ALA A 141 8.14 10.60 25.95
C ALA A 141 8.69 9.61 24.91
N PHE A 142 8.65 9.94 23.62
CA PHE A 142 9.19 9.11 22.55
C PHE A 142 10.67 9.41 22.22
N ASN A 143 11.28 10.36 22.93
CA ASN A 143 12.67 10.75 22.73
C ASN A 143 13.59 9.93 23.64
N VAL A 144 13.87 8.69 23.25
CA VAL A 144 14.80 7.81 23.98
C VAL A 144 16.19 7.91 23.35
N PRO A 145 17.26 8.16 24.14
CA PRO A 145 18.62 8.17 23.62
C PRO A 145 19.02 6.76 23.18
N VAL A 146 19.19 6.59 21.87
CA VAL A 146 19.60 5.34 21.23
C VAL A 146 20.74 5.63 20.26
N PHE A 147 21.64 4.66 20.08
CA PHE A 147 22.75 4.79 19.15
C PHE A 147 22.24 4.78 17.70
N TRP A 148 21.81 5.94 17.18
CA TRP A 148 21.17 6.07 15.88
C TRP A 148 21.94 5.47 14.68
N PRO A 149 23.29 5.42 14.63
CA PRO A 149 23.99 4.80 13.52
C PRO A 149 23.67 3.30 13.38
N ILE A 150 23.43 2.60 14.49
CA ILE A 150 23.06 1.17 14.43
C ILE A 150 21.68 1.01 13.80
N LEU A 151 20.72 1.89 14.11
CA LEU A 151 19.38 1.88 13.52
C LEU A 151 19.43 2.12 12.02
N VAL A 152 20.29 3.03 11.56
CA VAL A 152 20.50 3.29 10.13
C VAL A 152 21.11 2.06 9.44
N MET A 153 22.12 1.44 10.04
CA MET A 153 22.73 0.23 9.48
C MET A 153 21.73 -0.93 9.40
N TYR A 154 20.91 -1.14 10.45
CA TYR A 154 19.82 -2.12 10.42
C TYR A 154 18.80 -1.80 9.34
N PHE A 155 18.40 -0.53 9.22
CA PHE A 155 17.44 -0.11 8.20
C PHE A 155 17.96 -0.35 6.79
N ILE A 156 19.21 0.03 6.49
CA ILE A 156 19.83 -0.18 5.17
C ILE A 156 19.94 -1.68 4.88
N THR A 157 20.37 -2.49 5.85
CA THR A 157 20.50 -3.94 5.67
C THR A 157 19.14 -4.58 5.41
N LEU A 158 18.13 -4.25 6.21
CA LEU A 158 16.76 -4.72 6.05
C LEU A 158 16.18 -4.28 4.71
N PHE A 159 16.37 -3.01 4.33
CA PHE A 159 15.94 -2.46 3.05
C PHE A 159 16.55 -3.23 1.88
N CYS A 160 17.87 -3.43 1.88
CA CYS A 160 18.55 -4.15 0.81
C CYS A 160 18.12 -5.61 0.74
N ILE A 161 18.01 -6.32 1.87
CA ILE A 161 17.57 -7.71 1.90
C ILE A 161 16.13 -7.85 1.42
N THR A 162 15.21 -7.02 1.93
CA THR A 162 13.80 -7.04 1.54
C THR A 162 13.64 -6.72 0.06
N MET A 163 14.26 -5.66 -0.44
CA MET A 163 14.23 -5.29 -1.86
C MET A 163 14.82 -6.37 -2.76
N LYS A 164 15.97 -6.94 -2.40
CA LYS A 164 16.59 -8.04 -3.16
C LYS A 164 15.68 -9.27 -3.20
N ARG A 165 15.05 -9.63 -2.07
CA ARG A 165 14.09 -10.75 -2.00
C ARG A 165 12.86 -10.47 -2.88
N GLN A 166 12.29 -9.27 -2.79
CA GLN A 166 11.14 -8.87 -3.61
C GLN A 166 11.48 -8.89 -5.11
N ILE A 167 12.59 -8.29 -5.53
CA ILE A 167 13.02 -8.28 -6.94
C ILE A 167 13.30 -9.70 -7.45
N LYS A 168 13.98 -10.55 -6.66
CA LYS A 168 14.24 -11.95 -7.03
C LYS A 168 12.94 -12.74 -7.24
N HIS A 169 11.95 -12.55 -6.36
CA HIS A 169 10.64 -13.16 -6.50
C HIS A 169 9.92 -12.66 -7.77
N MET A 170 9.93 -11.34 -7.99
CA MET A 170 9.35 -10.73 -9.18
C MET A 170 9.96 -11.26 -10.48
N ILE A 171 11.28 -11.45 -10.52
CA ILE A 171 11.99 -12.02 -11.67
C ILE A 171 11.68 -13.51 -11.83
N LYS A 172 11.71 -14.31 -10.75
CA LYS A 172 11.46 -15.76 -10.77
C LYS A 172 10.07 -16.10 -11.31
N TYR A 173 9.06 -15.31 -10.93
CA TYR A 173 7.66 -15.54 -11.32
C TYR A 173 7.20 -14.61 -12.45
N ARG A 174 8.14 -13.94 -13.14
CA ARG A 174 7.89 -13.13 -14.35
C ARG A 174 6.83 -12.03 -14.16
N TYR A 175 6.83 -11.40 -12.98
CA TYR A 175 6.00 -10.26 -12.61
C TYR A 175 6.66 -8.95 -13.05
N LEU A 176 6.60 -8.60 -14.33
CA LEU A 176 7.14 -7.33 -14.82
C LEU A 176 6.12 -6.19 -14.62
N PRO A 177 6.46 -5.09 -13.90
CA PRO A 177 5.59 -3.92 -13.78
C PRO A 177 5.50 -3.11 -15.10
N PHE A 178 6.44 -3.34 -16.02
CA PHE A 178 6.46 -2.72 -17.34
C PHE A 178 6.04 -3.75 -18.39
N THR A 179 4.96 -3.44 -19.11
CA THR A 179 4.49 -4.22 -20.26
C THR A 179 5.45 -4.05 -21.44
N HIS A 180 6.67 -4.59 -21.35
CA HIS A 180 7.51 -4.79 -22.53
C HIS A 180 6.90 -5.98 -23.28
N ASN A 181 6.24 -5.69 -24.41
CA ASN A 181 5.47 -6.60 -25.28
C ASN A 181 3.98 -6.74 -24.96
N LYS A 182 3.19 -5.68 -25.20
CA LYS A 182 1.79 -5.91 -25.60
C LYS A 182 1.80 -6.34 -27.07
N PRO A 183 1.22 -7.50 -27.45
CA PRO A 183 0.97 -7.83 -28.84
C PRO A 183 0.06 -6.75 -29.43
N LYS A 184 0.52 -6.10 -30.50
CA LYS A 184 -0.33 -5.22 -31.31
C LYS A 184 -1.38 -6.12 -31.96
N TYR A 185 -2.64 -5.98 -31.57
CA TYR A 185 -3.74 -6.60 -32.31
C TYR A 185 -3.66 -6.09 -33.74
N ARG A 186 -3.33 -6.99 -34.67
CA ARG A 186 -3.41 -6.72 -36.10
C ARG A 186 -4.90 -6.72 -36.42
N THR A 187 -5.47 -5.56 -36.65
CA THR A 187 -6.83 -5.44 -37.19
C THR A 187 -6.86 -6.27 -38.47
N VAL A 188 -7.64 -7.35 -38.47
CA VAL A 188 -7.86 -8.14 -39.67
C VAL A 188 -8.86 -7.33 -40.49
N ASP A 189 -8.36 -6.57 -41.46
CA ASP A 189 -9.20 -5.88 -42.43
C ASP A 189 -10.01 -6.94 -43.19
N SER A 190 -11.27 -7.06 -42.79
CA SER A 190 -12.26 -7.91 -43.46
C SER A 190 -12.64 -7.23 -44.77
N THR A 191 -11.74 -7.29 -45.75
CA THR A 191 -12.06 -6.97 -47.14
C THR A 191 -12.90 -8.13 -47.69
N MET A 192 -14.20 -8.05 -47.41
CA MET A 192 -15.20 -8.77 -48.20
C MET A 192 -15.21 -8.17 -49.61
N THR A 193 -14.36 -8.69 -50.49
CA THR A 193 -14.60 -8.64 -51.93
C THR A 193 -15.03 -10.05 -52.34
N GLY A 194 -16.34 -10.28 -52.29
CA GLY A 194 -16.96 -11.41 -52.97
C GLY A 194 -16.78 -11.22 -54.48
N ASN A 195 -16.38 -12.31 -55.14
CA ASN A 195 -16.37 -12.45 -56.58
C ASN A 195 -17.29 -13.60 -56.95
#